data_AF-A0A376F7L8-F1
#
_entry.id   AF-A0A376F7L8-F1
#
_cell.length_a   1.000
_cell.length_b   1.000
_cell.length_c   1.000
_cell.angle_alpha   90.00
_cell.angle_beta   90.00
_cell.angle_gamma   90.00
#
_symmetry.space_group_name_H-M   'P 1'
#
loop_
_entity.id
_entity.type
_entity.pdbx_description
1 polymer ?
#
loop_
_entity_poly.entity_id
_entity_poly.type
_entity_poly.pdbx_seq_one_letter_code
_entity_poly.pdbx_strand_id
1 'polypeptide(L)'
;MSIALAAMSDSFVAAAHAANIPLEVLHRVASMASGGMDTLPHNGAVITLLAITGLSHRQAYGGIFAITIIKSLAVLFVIAVFYLTGIV
;
A
#
# COMPACT_ATOMS: atom_id res chain seq x y z
N MET A 1 4.48 3.26 -8.57
CA MET A 1 4.65 1.83 -8.92
C MET A 1 5.46 1.55 -10.20
N SER A 2 5.79 2.50 -11.08
CA SER A 2 6.32 2.16 -12.42
C SER A 2 7.66 1.41 -12.44
N ILE A 3 8.64 1.80 -11.61
CA ILE A 3 10.01 1.24 -11.67
C ILE A 3 10.08 -0.12 -10.95
N ALA A 4 9.52 -0.20 -9.74
CA ALA A 4 9.52 -1.44 -8.96
C ALA A 4 8.63 -2.53 -9.58
N LEU A 5 7.47 -2.16 -10.15
CA LEU A 5 6.60 -3.12 -10.83
C LEU A 5 7.26 -3.65 -12.11
N ALA A 6 7.97 -2.80 -12.87
CA ALA A 6 8.71 -3.26 -14.06
C ALA A 6 9.89 -4.18 -13.71
N ALA A 7 10.52 -3.99 -12.55
CA ALA A 7 11.64 -4.83 -12.11
C ALA A 7 11.21 -6.17 -11.49
N MET A 8 10.01 -6.24 -10.89
CA MET A 8 9.52 -7.43 -10.19
C MET A 8 8.29 -8.09 -10.83
N SER A 9 7.81 -7.58 -11.97
CA SER A 9 6.60 -8.06 -12.65
C SER A 9 6.66 -9.56 -12.91
N ASP A 10 7.79 -10.06 -13.40
CA ASP A 10 7.93 -11.46 -13.82
C ASP A 10 7.80 -12.42 -12.63
N SER A 11 8.38 -12.04 -11.48
CA SER A 11 8.21 -12.78 -10.22
C SER A 11 6.78 -12.73 -9.69
N PHE A 12 6.11 -11.57 -9.75
CA PHE A 12 4.72 -11.45 -9.29
C PHE A 12 3.74 -12.19 -10.19
N VAL A 13 3.96 -12.17 -11.51
CA VAL A 13 3.15 -12.90 -12.49
C VAL A 13 3.33 -14.41 -12.29
N ALA A 14 4.56 -14.90 -12.13
CA ALA A 14 4.81 -16.31 -11.84
C ALA A 14 4.15 -16.78 -10.53
N ALA A 15 4.21 -15.96 -9.48
CA ALA A 15 3.55 -16.25 -8.20
C ALA A 15 2.02 -16.22 -8.32
N ALA A 16 1.45 -15.27 -9.08
CA ALA A 16 0.01 -15.19 -9.32
C ALA A 16 -0.50 -16.43 -10.08
N HIS A 17 0.23 -16.88 -11.10
CA HIS A 17 -0.09 -18.11 -11.82
C HIS A 17 -0.02 -19.36 -10.93
N ALA A 18 1.00 -19.47 -10.07
CA ALA A 18 1.12 -20.57 -9.13
C ALA A 18 -0.03 -20.62 -8.10
N ALA A 19 -0.54 -19.46 -7.69
CA ALA A 19 -1.66 -19.33 -6.77
C ALA A 19 -3.05 -19.32 -7.45
N ASN A 20 -3.12 -19.45 -8.79
CA ASN A 20 -4.34 -19.30 -9.60
C ASN A 20 -5.09 -17.97 -9.34
N ILE A 21 -4.37 -16.89 -9.08
CA ILE A 21 -4.94 -15.56 -8.85
C ILE A 21 -4.97 -14.79 -10.18
N PRO A 22 -6.12 -14.20 -10.57
CA PRO A 22 -6.18 -13.36 -11.75
C PRO A 22 -5.28 -12.13 -11.61
N LEU A 23 -4.54 -11.80 -12.69
CA LEU A 23 -3.60 -10.68 -12.72
C LEU A 23 -4.26 -9.32 -12.45
N GLU A 24 -5.56 -9.19 -12.75
CA GLU A 24 -6.32 -7.98 -12.45
C GLU A 24 -6.44 -7.74 -10.93
N VAL A 25 -6.69 -8.80 -10.16
CA VAL A 25 -6.74 -8.74 -8.68
C VAL A 25 -5.36 -8.44 -8.12
N LEU A 26 -4.32 -9.10 -8.65
CA LEU A 26 -2.93 -8.81 -8.29
C LEU A 26 -2.61 -7.32 -8.49
N HIS A 27 -2.97 -6.76 -9.66
CA HIS A 27 -2.69 -5.35 -9.97
C HIS A 27 -3.44 -4.39 -9.06
N ARG A 28 -4.74 -4.65 -8.79
CA ARG A 28 -5.57 -3.83 -7.88
C ARG A 28 -5.01 -3.83 -6.46
N VAL A 29 -4.68 -5.02 -5.94
CA VAL A 29 -4.13 -5.19 -4.59
C VAL A 29 -2.72 -4.60 -4.48
N ALA A 30 -1.85 -4.82 -5.46
CA ALA A 30 -0.49 -4.26 -5.47
C ALA A 30 -0.50 -2.73 -5.56
N SER A 31 -1.38 -2.16 -6.38
CA SER A 31 -1.57 -0.71 -6.48
C SER A 31 -2.07 -0.11 -5.16
N MET A 32 -3.03 -0.78 -4.50
CA MET A 32 -3.51 -0.40 -3.18
C MET A 32 -2.40 -0.50 -2.10
N ALA A 33 -1.57 -1.55 -2.14
CA ALA A 33 -0.48 -1.77 -1.21
C ALA A 33 0.65 -0.74 -1.34
N SER A 34 0.92 -0.21 -2.54
CA SER A 34 2.07 0.65 -2.84
C SER A 34 2.29 1.84 -1.90
N GLY A 35 1.23 2.48 -1.39
CA GLY A 35 1.37 3.64 -0.49
C GLY A 35 1.65 3.30 0.99
N GLY A 36 2.26 2.14 1.28
CA GLY A 36 2.45 1.63 2.65
C GLY A 36 3.64 2.25 3.41
N MET A 37 4.59 2.87 2.69
CA MET A 37 5.78 3.51 3.28
C MET A 37 5.76 5.05 3.15
N ASP A 38 4.57 5.62 2.96
CA ASP A 38 4.35 7.05 2.76
C ASP A 38 4.53 7.87 4.06
N THR A 39 4.76 7.21 5.21
CA THR A 39 4.94 7.85 6.53
C THR A 39 6.35 8.36 6.79
N LEU A 40 7.31 7.96 5.97
CA LEU A 40 8.69 8.35 6.15
C LEU A 40 8.87 9.83 5.75
N PRO A 41 9.77 10.57 6.41
CA PRO A 41 9.91 12.03 6.28
C PRO A 41 10.34 12.51 4.89
N HIS A 42 10.65 11.58 3.97
CA HIS A 42 10.98 11.89 2.58
C HIS A 42 9.72 12.06 1.70
N ASN A 43 8.52 11.80 2.24
CA ASN A 43 7.28 11.98 1.48
C ASN A 43 6.86 13.45 1.45
N GLY A 44 6.86 14.05 0.25
CA GLY A 44 6.41 15.42 0.01
C GLY A 44 5.01 15.72 0.55
N ALA A 45 4.09 14.75 0.52
CA ALA A 45 2.72 14.93 1.04
C ALA A 45 2.67 15.16 2.56
N VAL A 46 3.52 14.47 3.33
CA VAL A 46 3.64 14.63 4.78
C VAL A 46 4.24 16.00 5.10
N ILE A 47 5.27 16.42 4.35
CA ILE A 47 5.91 17.73 4.50
C ILE A 47 4.90 18.86 4.27
N THR A 48 4.08 18.77 3.22
CA THR A 48 3.03 19.77 2.95
C THR A 48 1.96 19.80 4.03
N LEU A 49 1.52 18.64 4.53
CA LEU A 49 0.54 18.57 5.61
C LEU A 49 1.06 19.23 6.90
N LEU A 50 2.30 18.96 7.27
CA LEU A 50 2.98 19.58 8.41
C LEU A 50 3.13 21.09 8.24
N ALA A 51 3.46 21.55 7.02
CA ALA A 51 3.58 22.98 6.71
C ALA A 51 2.24 23.72 6.79
N ILE A 52 1.14 23.12 6.33
CA ILE A 52 -0.21 23.73 6.39
C ILE A 52 -0.78 23.70 7.81
N THR A 53 -0.57 22.60 8.54
CA THR A 53 -1.12 22.43 9.91
C THR A 53 -0.29 23.11 10.99
N GLY A 54 0.94 23.53 10.67
CA GLY A 54 1.87 24.16 11.62
C GLY A 54 2.35 23.21 12.73
N LEU A 55 2.08 21.92 12.62
CA LEU A 55 2.47 20.91 13.61
C LEU A 55 3.94 20.51 13.42
N SER A 56 4.61 20.19 14.53
CA SER A 56 5.94 19.58 14.44
C SER A 56 5.83 18.11 14.01
N HIS A 57 6.83 17.60 13.28
CA HIS A 57 6.88 16.20 12.85
C HIS A 57 6.67 15.24 14.03
N ARG A 58 7.26 15.55 15.19
CA ARG A 58 7.14 14.75 16.40
C ARG A 58 5.71 14.63 16.94
N GLN A 59 4.86 15.65 16.73
CA GLN A 59 3.47 15.63 17.17
C GLN A 59 2.56 14.88 16.19
N ALA A 60 2.78 15.04 14.88
CA ALA A 60 1.95 14.42 13.85
C ALA A 60 2.34 12.96 13.55
N TYR A 61 3.59 12.56 13.81
CA TYR A 61 4.11 11.25 13.43
C TYR A 61 3.30 10.08 13.99
N GLY A 62 2.79 10.19 15.22
CA GLY A 62 1.96 9.14 15.82
C GLY A 62 0.67 8.89 15.04
N GLY A 63 -0.02 9.95 14.61
CA GLY A 63 -1.24 9.84 13.79
C GLY A 63 -0.96 9.34 12.37
N ILE A 64 0.11 9.85 11.75
CA ILE A 64 0.56 9.43 10.42
C ILE A 64 0.95 7.95 10.41
N PHE A 65 1.67 7.48 11.44
CA PHE A 65 2.02 6.08 11.60
C PHE A 65 0.79 5.19 11.79
N ALA A 66 -0.16 5.59 12.65
CA ALA A 66 -1.39 4.85 12.89
C ALA A 66 -2.23 4.68 11.61
N ILE A 67 -2.40 5.75 10.83
CA ILE A 67 -3.13 5.71 9.54
C ILE A 67 -2.50 4.70 8.58
N THR A 68 -1.17 4.63 8.53
CA THR A 68 -0.48 3.71 7.63
C THR A 68 -0.55 2.26 8.07
N ILE A 69 -0.55 1.98 9.37
CA ILE A 69 -0.85 0.65 9.89
C ILE A 69 -2.27 0.25 9.46
N ILE A 70 -3.26 1.12 9.67
CA ILE A 70 -4.66 0.87 9.29
C ILE A 70 -4.77 0.58 7.78
N LYS A 71 -4.12 1.40 6.96
CA LYS A 71 -4.10 1.26 5.51
C LYS A 71 -3.43 -0.05 5.06
N SER A 72 -2.37 -0.49 5.76
CA SER A 72 -1.71 -1.77 5.48
C SER A 72 -2.59 -2.96 5.88
N LEU A 73 -3.32 -2.86 6.99
CA LEU A 73 -4.30 -3.86 7.41
C LEU A 73 -5.49 -3.96 6.45
N ALA A 74 -5.92 -2.85 5.84
CA ALA A 74 -7.00 -2.85 4.86
C ALA A 74 -6.68 -3.73 3.64
N VAL A 75 -5.42 -3.76 3.19
CA VAL A 75 -4.99 -4.63 2.10
C VAL A 75 -5.06 -6.11 2.50
N LEU A 76 -4.62 -6.45 3.72
CA LEU A 76 -4.75 -7.80 4.26
C LEU A 76 -6.22 -8.23 4.36
N PHE A 77 -7.10 -7.31 4.75
CA PHE A 77 -8.54 -7.55 4.77
C PHE A 77 -9.10 -7.84 3.37
N VAL A 78 -8.75 -7.05 2.35
CA VAL A 78 -9.18 -7.29 0.96
C VAL A 78 -8.71 -8.65 0.46
N ILE A 79 -7.46 -9.04 0.76
CA ILE A 79 -6.94 -10.38 0.43
C ILE A 79 -7.75 -11.47 1.14
N ALA A 80 -8.03 -11.31 2.43
CA ALA A 80 -8.83 -12.28 3.18
C ALA A 80 -10.26 -12.42 2.62
N VAL A 81 -10.91 -11.31 2.25
CA VAL A 81 -12.23 -11.31 1.61
C VAL A 81 -12.18 -12.01 0.25
N PHE A 82 -11.14 -11.76 -0.56
CA PHE A 82 -10.96 -12.42 -1.84
C PHE A 82 -10.84 -13.95 -1.68
N TYR A 83 -10.05 -14.43 -0.71
CA TYR A 83 -9.93 -15.87 -0.44
C TYR A 83 -11.22 -16.51 0.06
N LEU A 84 -12.06 -15.76 0.79
CA LEU A 84 -13.32 -16.27 1.36
C LEU A 84 -14.50 -16.23 0.39
N THR A 85 -14.54 -15.24 -0.50
CA THR A 85 -15.73 -14.96 -1.34
C THR A 85 -15.45 -15.05 -2.84
N GLY A 86 -14.19 -15.00 -3.26
CA GLY A 86 -13.79 -14.91 -4.67
C GLY A 86 -14.08 -13.54 -5.31
N ILE A 87 -14.50 -12.53 -4.55
CA ILE A 87 -14.92 -11.21 -5.04
C ILE A 87 -13.83 -10.16 -4.72
N VAL A 88 -13.42 -9.39 -5.75
CA VAL A 88 -12.56 -8.18 -5.68
C VAL A 88 -13.03 -7.10 -6.63
#